data_AF-A0AAP2GG13-F1
#
_entry.id   AF-A0AAP2GG13-F1
#
_cell.length_a   1.000
_cell.length_b   1.000
_cell.length_c   1.000
_cell.angle_alpha   90.00
_cell.angle_beta   90.00
_cell.angle_gamma   90.00
#
_symmetry.space_group_name_H-M   'P 1'
#
loop_
_entity.id
_entity.type
_entity.pdbx_description
1 polymer ?
#
loop_
_entity_poly.entity_id
_entity_poly.type
_entity_poly.pdbx_seq_one_letter_code
_entity_poly.pdbx_strand_id
1 'polypeptide(L)'
;MAFIYPIHFSGTRWRVTDGDVYVSYLGSNLSGNGSPKKPYKTIQQAVNAALTGARIVIGTGTYTEAVNGQGKGCRLVADGTVLMSGTASATAFMNLGANGSLQDISISGYQAAVNGVVKELVGCSLRSPLTAFTGTLKQTLLLNTTLAGSAPVRLINCTLVGVSNPSATVIAHLESCHLGNTTNLQLNTPTLTYFDYCNQEAGSVIQINGTSYNTPTAVTAAFPAFQQFGVGVDPKFNRPTAGDYTLDPASALKTAGRRKTAIGAFAEAISWGTSQILSGGGSISAVTINASNFFELPVGIHTGIIETPVVDLGSVRPVRTLRLYADQVFDEATLGIVSTDPNLALPGAITVEMRYADTAAGIAGATYQPMIWDKVVSHDYKLAGNGQLSFGVRTMSYITTRCIQLRITLRGAGDPVLLAQENNDLLLQEDERQIQV
;
A
#
# COMPACT_ATOMS: atom_id res chain seq x y z
N MET A 1 27.01 21.35 -8.31
CA MET A 1 27.66 20.38 -9.23
C MET A 1 26.54 19.60 -9.90
N ALA A 2 26.53 19.60 -11.23
CA ALA A 2 25.38 19.35 -12.10
C ALA A 2 24.68 17.99 -11.90
N PHE A 3 23.34 18.00 -11.91
CA PHE A 3 22.52 16.80 -12.04
C PHE A 3 22.49 16.35 -13.49
N ILE A 4 23.58 15.70 -13.91
CA ILE A 4 23.61 14.94 -15.16
C ILE A 4 23.20 13.51 -14.80
N TYR A 5 22.03 13.08 -15.29
CA TYR A 5 21.61 11.68 -15.19
C TYR A 5 22.47 10.83 -16.14
N PRO A 6 23.30 9.92 -15.62
CA PRO A 6 24.15 9.11 -16.48
C PRO A 6 23.31 8.04 -17.18
N ILE A 7 23.38 8.05 -18.50
CA ILE A 7 23.21 6.85 -19.34
C ILE A 7 24.07 5.71 -18.75
N HIS A 8 23.54 4.49 -18.77
CA HIS A 8 24.07 3.23 -18.20
C HIS A 8 23.54 2.79 -16.82
N PHE A 9 22.21 2.63 -16.73
CA PHE A 9 21.57 1.42 -16.18
C PHE A 9 20.16 1.30 -16.79
N SER A 10 20.06 0.74 -17.99
CA SER A 10 18.78 0.51 -18.68
C SER A 10 18.01 -0.65 -18.03
N GLY A 11 17.51 -0.45 -16.80
CA GLY A 11 16.85 -1.52 -16.05
C GLY A 11 15.86 -1.13 -14.96
N THR A 12 16.04 -0.04 -14.22
CA THR A 12 15.08 0.33 -13.15
C THR A 12 15.02 1.85 -12.94
N ARG A 13 14.00 2.50 -13.51
CA ARG A 13 13.52 3.78 -12.95
C ARG A 13 12.83 3.45 -11.62
N TRP A 14 13.44 3.85 -10.51
CA TRP A 14 12.85 3.69 -9.19
C TRP A 14 11.63 4.59 -9.08
N ARG A 15 10.49 4.01 -8.69
CA ARG A 15 9.33 4.80 -8.32
C ARG A 15 9.52 5.32 -6.89
N VAL A 16 10.04 4.49 -5.98
CA VAL A 16 10.33 4.90 -4.59
C VAL A 16 11.75 5.45 -4.50
N THR A 17 11.90 6.76 -4.26
CA THR A 17 13.21 7.46 -4.27
C THR A 17 13.70 7.89 -2.89
N ASP A 18 12.92 7.64 -1.84
CA ASP A 18 13.23 7.96 -0.44
C ASP A 18 13.74 6.74 0.35
N GLY A 19 14.27 5.73 -0.34
CA GLY A 19 14.94 4.58 0.28
C GLY A 19 16.33 4.91 0.80
N ASP A 20 16.71 4.29 1.92
CA ASP A 20 18.08 4.36 2.46
C ASP A 20 19.02 3.40 1.70
N VAL A 21 18.49 2.24 1.29
CA VAL A 21 19.23 1.19 0.56
C VAL A 21 18.36 0.61 -0.55
N TYR A 22 18.96 0.33 -1.71
CA TYR A 22 18.29 -0.17 -2.91
C TYR A 22 18.79 -1.56 -3.32
N VAL A 23 17.86 -2.42 -3.71
CA VAL A 23 18.11 -3.78 -4.18
C VAL A 23 17.49 -3.97 -5.55
N SER A 24 18.25 -4.42 -6.54
CA SER A 24 17.74 -4.74 -7.87
C SER A 24 18.20 -6.14 -8.27
N TYR A 25 17.34 -6.90 -8.94
CA TYR A 25 17.68 -8.22 -9.47
C TYR A 25 18.90 -8.17 -10.42
N LEU A 26 19.10 -7.03 -11.10
CA LEU A 26 20.24 -6.76 -11.97
C LEU A 26 21.42 -6.08 -11.25
N GLY A 27 21.31 -5.85 -9.94
CA GLY A 27 22.34 -5.22 -9.12
C GLY A 27 23.58 -6.09 -8.89
N SER A 28 24.48 -5.63 -8.03
CA SER A 28 25.73 -6.33 -7.70
C SER A 28 26.01 -6.31 -6.21
N ASN A 29 26.31 -7.46 -5.61
CA ASN A 29 26.77 -7.50 -4.21
C ASN A 29 28.26 -7.19 -4.06
N LEU A 30 29.03 -7.23 -5.16
CA LEU A 30 30.46 -6.95 -5.16
C LEU A 30 30.75 -5.46 -5.36
N SER A 31 30.04 -4.84 -6.31
CA SER A 31 30.28 -3.46 -6.74
C SER A 31 29.11 -2.51 -6.46
N GLY A 32 27.98 -3.03 -6.01
CA GLY A 32 26.86 -2.22 -5.52
C GLY A 32 27.21 -1.58 -4.18
N ASN A 33 26.69 -0.39 -3.94
CA ASN A 33 26.84 0.35 -2.69
C ASN A 33 25.48 0.66 -2.04
N GLY A 34 24.40 0.06 -2.53
CA GLY A 34 23.06 0.29 -2.02
C GLY A 34 22.40 1.59 -2.48
N SER A 35 23.06 2.42 -3.29
CA SER A 35 22.43 3.61 -3.88
C SER A 35 21.52 3.25 -5.06
N PRO A 36 20.58 4.14 -5.47
CA PRO A 36 19.73 3.92 -6.64
C PRO A 36 20.50 3.63 -7.94
N LYS A 37 21.70 4.21 -8.09
CA LYS A 37 22.56 4.05 -9.28
C LYS A 37 23.41 2.77 -9.23
N LYS A 38 23.67 2.23 -8.03
CA LYS A 38 24.48 1.03 -7.80
C LYS A 38 23.82 0.16 -6.72
N PRO A 39 22.63 -0.40 -6.99
CA PRO A 39 21.89 -1.19 -6.02
C PRO A 39 22.60 -2.52 -5.71
N TYR A 40 22.34 -3.07 -4.54
CA TYR A 40 22.73 -4.44 -4.22
C TYR A 40 21.93 -5.45 -5.05
N LYS A 41 22.49 -6.65 -5.24
CA LYS A 41 21.82 -7.73 -5.99
C LYS A 41 20.81 -8.48 -5.13
N THR A 42 21.18 -8.75 -3.87
CA THR A 42 20.35 -9.54 -2.96
C THR A 42 19.81 -8.69 -1.81
N ILE A 43 18.66 -9.11 -1.29
CA ILE A 43 18.00 -8.46 -0.17
C ILE A 43 18.83 -8.65 1.10
N GLN A 44 19.41 -9.83 1.32
CA GLN A 44 20.27 -10.07 2.48
C GLN A 44 21.49 -9.14 2.51
N GLN A 45 22.10 -8.84 1.35
CA GLN A 45 23.23 -7.91 1.30
C GLN A 45 22.82 -6.49 1.71
N ALA A 46 21.64 -6.04 1.26
CA ALA A 46 21.10 -4.76 1.70
C ALA A 46 20.79 -4.74 3.21
N VAL A 47 20.20 -5.81 3.76
CA VAL A 47 19.97 -5.93 5.21
C VAL A 47 21.28 -5.88 5.99
N ASN A 48 22.33 -6.55 5.51
CA ASN A 48 23.64 -6.53 6.16
C ASN A 48 24.23 -5.11 6.20
N ALA A 49 24.14 -4.37 5.09
CA ALA A 49 24.66 -3.01 4.97
C ALA A 49 23.77 -1.94 5.65
N ALA A 50 22.48 -2.21 5.80
CA ALA A 50 21.52 -1.26 6.35
C ALA A 50 21.74 -0.99 7.84
N LEU A 51 21.46 0.25 8.24
CA LEU A 51 21.31 0.65 9.63
C LEU A 51 20.00 0.11 10.22
N THR A 52 19.91 0.05 11.54
CA THR A 52 18.67 -0.28 12.26
C THR A 52 17.55 0.67 11.85
N GLY A 53 16.37 0.13 11.52
CA GLY A 53 15.18 0.89 11.10
C GLY A 53 15.18 1.37 9.64
N ALA A 54 16.26 1.12 8.90
CA ALA A 54 16.41 1.61 7.53
C ALA A 54 15.31 1.10 6.59
N ARG A 55 14.97 1.93 5.60
CA ARG A 55 14.08 1.61 4.50
C ARG A 55 14.86 1.01 3.34
N ILE A 56 14.57 -0.25 3.03
CA ILE A 56 15.16 -0.98 1.92
C ILE A 56 14.13 -1.06 0.79
N VAL A 57 14.46 -0.46 -0.36
CA VAL A 57 13.62 -0.47 -1.57
C VAL A 57 14.06 -1.63 -2.47
N ILE A 58 13.13 -2.50 -2.83
CA ILE A 58 13.38 -3.71 -3.60
C ILE A 58 12.73 -3.57 -4.97
N GLY A 59 13.54 -3.53 -6.01
CA GLY A 59 13.08 -3.40 -7.38
C GLY A 59 12.39 -4.67 -7.87
N THR A 60 11.63 -4.53 -8.95
CA THR A 60 10.93 -5.65 -9.59
C THR A 60 11.88 -6.81 -9.89
N GLY A 61 11.45 -8.03 -9.54
CA GLY A 61 12.22 -9.24 -9.76
C GLY A 61 11.77 -10.42 -8.90
N THR A 62 12.34 -11.58 -9.21
CA THR A 62 12.16 -12.81 -8.43
C THR A 62 13.43 -13.06 -7.62
N TYR A 63 13.30 -13.14 -6.30
CA TYR A 63 14.40 -13.32 -5.37
C TYR A 63 14.27 -14.69 -4.70
N THR A 64 15.28 -15.53 -4.89
CA THR A 64 15.38 -16.86 -4.28
C THR A 64 16.48 -16.83 -3.22
N GLU A 65 16.12 -16.33 -2.05
CA GLU A 65 17.00 -16.24 -0.89
C GLU A 65 16.20 -16.35 0.41
N ALA A 66 16.89 -16.62 1.51
CA ALA A 66 16.34 -16.53 2.86
C ALA A 66 16.95 -15.29 3.54
N VAL A 67 16.11 -14.37 3.99
CA VAL A 67 16.52 -13.09 4.55
C VAL A 67 16.41 -13.13 6.07
N ASN A 68 17.53 -13.06 6.76
CA ASN A 68 17.58 -12.81 8.20
C ASN A 68 17.72 -11.30 8.43
N GLY A 69 16.69 -10.69 9.01
CA GLY A 69 16.66 -9.28 9.37
C GLY A 69 17.59 -8.89 10.52
N GLN A 70 18.19 -9.87 11.21
CA GLN A 70 19.12 -9.67 12.32
C GLN A 70 18.54 -8.81 13.46
N GLY A 71 17.21 -8.76 13.58
CA GLY A 71 16.52 -7.90 14.55
C GLY A 71 16.64 -6.39 14.28
N LYS A 72 17.18 -5.96 13.12
CA LYS A 72 17.45 -4.55 12.80
C LYS A 72 16.20 -3.69 12.63
N GLY A 73 15.01 -4.27 12.55
CA GLY A 73 13.78 -3.51 12.37
C GLY A 73 13.65 -2.86 10.99
N CYS A 74 14.30 -3.38 9.95
CA CYS A 74 14.29 -2.79 8.62
C CYS A 74 12.89 -2.83 7.98
N ARG A 75 12.57 -1.79 7.19
CA ARG A 75 11.32 -1.66 6.44
C ARG A 75 11.58 -2.01 4.97
N LEU A 76 11.10 -3.16 4.52
CA LEU A 76 11.32 -3.65 3.16
C LEU A 76 10.10 -3.31 2.31
N VAL A 77 10.32 -2.52 1.25
CA VAL A 77 9.25 -2.00 0.39
C VAL A 77 9.51 -2.41 -1.04
N ALA A 78 8.55 -3.11 -1.65
CA ALA A 78 8.60 -3.43 -3.07
C ALA A 78 8.39 -2.18 -3.94
N ASP A 79 9.19 -2.07 -4.98
CA ASP A 79 9.06 -1.07 -6.05
C ASP A 79 8.74 -1.78 -7.37
N GLY A 80 7.45 -2.10 -7.52
CA GLY A 80 6.90 -2.91 -8.61
C GLY A 80 6.63 -4.36 -8.17
N THR A 81 6.78 -5.33 -9.08
CA THR A 81 6.47 -6.73 -8.78
C THR A 81 7.68 -7.43 -8.16
N VAL A 82 7.62 -7.64 -6.85
CA VAL A 82 8.65 -8.40 -6.12
C VAL A 82 8.06 -9.74 -5.69
N LEU A 83 8.69 -10.82 -6.16
CA LEU A 83 8.37 -12.18 -5.77
C LEU A 83 9.54 -12.78 -4.98
N MET A 84 9.30 -13.13 -3.72
CA MET A 84 10.15 -14.06 -2.99
C MET A 84 9.72 -15.47 -3.39
N SER A 85 10.61 -16.18 -4.08
CA SER A 85 10.37 -17.54 -4.56
C SER A 85 11.31 -18.52 -3.86
N GLY A 86 10.75 -19.27 -2.92
CA GLY A 86 11.50 -20.17 -2.06
C GLY A 86 11.63 -21.59 -2.58
N THR A 87 12.35 -22.39 -1.80
CA THR A 87 12.29 -23.85 -1.82
C THR A 87 11.69 -24.33 -0.49
N ALA A 88 11.02 -25.48 -0.50
CA ALA A 88 10.15 -25.96 0.59
C ALA A 88 10.84 -26.17 1.96
N SER A 89 12.16 -25.94 2.07
CA SER A 89 12.95 -26.08 3.30
C SER A 89 13.41 -24.76 3.91
N ALA A 90 13.14 -23.61 3.26
CA ALA A 90 13.63 -22.31 3.71
C ALA A 90 12.51 -21.43 4.31
N THR A 91 12.90 -20.43 5.11
CA THR A 91 12.04 -19.31 5.50
C THR A 91 12.42 -18.07 4.67
N ALA A 92 11.43 -17.34 4.13
CA ALA A 92 11.70 -16.16 3.30
C ALA A 92 12.25 -15.00 4.13
N PHE A 93 11.58 -14.64 5.23
CA PHE A 93 12.03 -13.60 6.16
C PHE A 93 12.07 -14.11 7.60
N MET A 94 13.21 -13.98 8.26
CA MET A 94 13.44 -14.37 9.65
C MET A 94 13.82 -13.14 10.47
N ASN A 95 13.22 -13.00 11.65
CA ASN A 95 13.64 -12.04 12.67
C ASN A 95 13.90 -10.63 12.11
N LEU A 96 12.88 -10.02 11.48
CA LEU A 96 12.99 -8.63 11.02
C LEU A 96 13.10 -7.64 12.17
N GLY A 97 12.70 -8.04 13.38
CA GLY A 97 12.70 -7.21 14.58
C GLY A 97 11.35 -6.55 14.83
N ALA A 98 11.12 -6.06 16.05
CA ALA A 98 9.82 -5.53 16.50
C ALA A 98 9.30 -4.35 15.67
N ASN A 99 10.21 -3.60 15.02
CA ASN A 99 9.88 -2.49 14.13
C ASN A 99 9.97 -2.83 12.63
N GLY A 100 10.37 -4.06 12.29
CA GLY A 100 10.52 -4.48 10.91
C GLY A 100 9.17 -4.57 10.21
N SER A 101 9.13 -4.25 8.91
CA SER A 101 7.90 -4.35 8.13
C SER A 101 8.16 -4.82 6.71
N LEU A 102 7.16 -5.45 6.11
CA LEU A 102 7.14 -5.84 4.71
C LEU A 102 5.99 -5.13 4.01
N GLN A 103 6.26 -4.55 2.84
CA GLN A 103 5.25 -3.85 2.06
C GLN A 103 5.27 -4.30 0.60
N ASP A 104 4.10 -4.73 0.11
CA ASP A 104 3.82 -5.02 -1.30
C ASP A 104 4.67 -6.17 -1.91
N ILE A 105 5.17 -7.07 -1.07
CA ILE A 105 5.96 -8.25 -1.46
C ILE A 105 5.07 -9.49 -1.57
N SER A 106 5.20 -10.25 -2.65
CA SER A 106 4.59 -11.57 -2.81
C SER A 106 5.55 -12.67 -2.37
N ILE A 107 5.08 -13.66 -1.62
CA ILE A 107 5.92 -14.71 -1.03
C ILE A 107 5.30 -16.09 -1.27
N SER A 108 6.05 -16.97 -1.93
CA SER A 108 5.59 -18.32 -2.29
C SER A 108 6.74 -19.34 -2.27
N GLY A 109 6.41 -20.61 -2.07
CA GLY A 109 7.37 -21.72 -2.19
C GLY A 109 8.30 -21.92 -0.98
N TYR A 110 8.07 -21.21 0.12
CA TYR A 110 8.84 -21.37 1.36
C TYR A 110 8.13 -22.27 2.36
N GLN A 111 8.91 -22.87 3.26
CA GLN A 111 8.37 -23.52 4.47
C GLN A 111 7.65 -22.49 5.36
N ALA A 112 8.17 -21.27 5.41
CA ALA A 112 7.52 -20.13 6.05
C ALA A 112 7.80 -18.82 5.30
N ALA A 113 6.78 -18.01 5.06
CA ALA A 113 6.91 -16.66 4.55
C ALA A 113 7.65 -15.77 5.56
N VAL A 114 7.25 -15.84 6.83
CA VAL A 114 7.85 -15.08 7.91
C VAL A 114 7.97 -15.98 9.14
N ASN A 115 9.13 -15.91 9.80
CA ASN A 115 9.38 -16.51 11.09
C ASN A 115 9.84 -15.45 12.10
N GLY A 116 9.03 -15.22 13.14
CA GLY A 116 9.34 -14.33 14.26
C GLY A 116 8.58 -13.00 14.26
N VAL A 117 9.14 -12.01 14.96
CA VAL A 117 8.49 -10.73 15.23
C VAL A 117 8.64 -9.78 14.03
N VAL A 118 7.51 -9.25 13.58
CA VAL A 118 7.42 -8.19 12.55
C VAL A 118 6.34 -7.21 12.98
N LYS A 119 6.58 -5.91 12.87
CA LYS A 119 5.56 -4.89 13.19
C LYS A 119 4.32 -5.08 12.33
N GLU A 120 4.53 -5.08 11.02
CA GLU A 120 3.44 -5.15 10.06
C GLU A 120 3.83 -5.74 8.69
N LEU A 121 2.87 -6.45 8.10
CA LEU A 121 2.85 -6.82 6.69
C LEU A 121 1.72 -6.02 6.04
N VAL A 122 2.04 -5.24 5.01
CA VAL A 122 1.08 -4.35 4.35
C VAL A 122 1.03 -4.65 2.87
N GLY A 123 -0.12 -5.06 2.35
CA GLY A 123 -0.26 -5.31 0.90
C GLY A 123 0.47 -6.54 0.38
N CYS A 124 0.92 -7.44 1.27
CA CYS A 124 1.61 -8.65 0.87
C CYS A 124 0.63 -9.68 0.28
N SER A 125 1.15 -10.57 -0.57
CA SER A 125 0.47 -11.81 -0.97
C SER A 125 1.25 -13.01 -0.45
N LEU A 126 0.61 -13.88 0.32
CA LEU A 126 1.24 -14.98 1.02
C LEU A 126 0.65 -16.32 0.57
N ARG A 127 1.49 -17.14 -0.08
CA ARG A 127 1.25 -18.55 -0.41
C ARG A 127 2.17 -19.51 0.36
N SER A 128 2.89 -18.99 1.35
CA SER A 128 3.71 -19.78 2.26
C SER A 128 3.23 -19.56 3.70
N PRO A 129 3.36 -20.54 4.61
CA PRO A 129 2.92 -20.41 6.00
C PRO A 129 3.52 -19.23 6.73
N LEU A 130 2.80 -18.63 7.67
CA LEU A 130 3.40 -17.78 8.71
C LEU A 130 3.68 -18.66 9.92
N THR A 131 4.90 -18.60 10.48
CA THR A 131 5.30 -19.43 11.63
C THR A 131 5.86 -18.56 12.74
N ALA A 132 5.47 -18.86 13.99
CA ALA A 132 5.82 -18.02 15.15
C ALA A 132 5.62 -16.51 14.90
N PHE A 133 4.62 -16.17 14.08
CA PHE A 133 4.39 -14.81 13.65
C PHE A 133 3.80 -13.98 14.80
N THR A 134 4.33 -12.78 14.98
CA THR A 134 3.76 -11.76 15.85
C THR A 134 3.75 -10.46 15.07
N GLY A 135 2.60 -9.78 15.01
CA GLY A 135 2.47 -8.55 14.23
C GLY A 135 1.07 -8.27 13.71
N THR A 136 0.97 -7.22 12.89
CA THR A 136 -0.27 -6.84 12.20
C THR A 136 -0.18 -7.14 10.71
N LEU A 137 -1.13 -7.90 10.17
CA LEU A 137 -1.35 -7.98 8.72
C LEU A 137 -2.40 -6.93 8.36
N LYS A 138 -2.08 -6.07 7.41
CA LYS A 138 -3.00 -5.07 6.86
C LYS A 138 -3.09 -5.26 5.37
N GLN A 139 -4.29 -5.35 4.81
CA GLN A 139 -4.45 -5.41 3.36
C GLN A 139 -3.68 -6.57 2.72
N THR A 140 -3.59 -7.69 3.44
CA THR A 140 -2.77 -8.83 3.04
C THR A 140 -3.68 -9.92 2.49
N LEU A 141 -3.24 -10.51 1.38
CA LEU A 141 -3.86 -11.67 0.77
C LEU A 141 -3.17 -12.93 1.28
N LEU A 142 -3.92 -13.86 1.87
CA LEU A 142 -3.45 -15.16 2.32
C LEU A 142 -4.17 -16.25 1.53
N LEU A 143 -3.42 -17.07 0.80
CA LEU A 143 -3.96 -18.08 -0.10
C LEU A 143 -3.38 -19.45 0.21
N ASN A 144 -4.26 -20.40 0.53
CA ASN A 144 -3.94 -21.82 0.74
C ASN A 144 -2.75 -22.01 1.68
N THR A 145 -2.79 -21.33 2.82
CA THR A 145 -1.65 -21.21 3.73
C THR A 145 -2.09 -21.31 5.18
N THR A 146 -1.12 -21.49 6.08
CA THR A 146 -1.36 -21.58 7.52
C THR A 146 -0.88 -20.32 8.22
N LEU A 147 -1.73 -19.74 9.07
CA LEU A 147 -1.38 -18.66 9.98
C LEU A 147 -1.02 -19.24 11.35
N ALA A 148 0.26 -19.50 11.62
CA ALA A 148 0.73 -19.95 12.93
C ALA A 148 1.42 -18.79 13.67
N GLY A 149 0.65 -18.10 14.50
CA GLY A 149 1.13 -17.00 15.34
C GLY A 149 1.52 -17.45 16.75
N SER A 150 2.52 -16.83 17.35
CA SER A 150 3.00 -17.14 18.71
C SER A 150 2.67 -16.05 19.75
N ALA A 151 2.21 -14.88 19.30
CA ALA A 151 1.71 -13.79 20.14
C ALA A 151 0.59 -13.05 19.38
N PRO A 152 -0.03 -12.00 19.94
CA PRO A 152 -1.22 -11.38 19.36
C PRO A 152 -1.06 -11.01 17.87
N VAL A 153 -1.73 -11.77 17.02
CA VAL A 153 -1.86 -11.50 15.59
C VAL A 153 -3.07 -10.59 15.38
N ARG A 154 -2.88 -9.54 14.59
CA ARG A 154 -3.94 -8.63 14.18
C ARG A 154 -4.14 -8.71 12.67
N LEU A 155 -5.36 -8.93 12.24
CA LEU A 155 -5.77 -9.03 10.85
C LEU A 155 -6.71 -7.85 10.55
N ILE A 156 -6.29 -6.95 9.68
CA ILE A 156 -7.03 -5.73 9.35
C ILE A 156 -7.18 -5.63 7.84
N ASN A 157 -8.42 -5.74 7.36
CA ASN A 157 -8.74 -5.74 5.94
C ASN A 157 -7.92 -6.78 5.15
N CYS A 158 -7.86 -8.02 5.63
CA CYS A 158 -7.18 -9.11 4.93
C CYS A 158 -8.18 -9.96 4.13
N THR A 159 -7.70 -10.64 3.08
CA THR A 159 -8.47 -11.68 2.38
C THR A 159 -7.83 -13.02 2.65
N LEU A 160 -8.61 -13.93 3.25
CA LEU A 160 -8.18 -15.26 3.65
C LEU A 160 -8.96 -16.29 2.84
N VAL A 161 -8.26 -17.05 2.01
CA VAL A 161 -8.86 -18.13 1.20
C VAL A 161 -8.05 -19.40 1.37
N GLY A 162 -8.70 -20.48 1.79
CA GLY A 162 -8.01 -21.73 2.14
C GLY A 162 -7.04 -21.55 3.31
N VAL A 163 -7.32 -20.61 4.23
CA VAL A 163 -6.45 -20.33 5.37
C VAL A 163 -6.90 -21.13 6.58
N SER A 164 -5.93 -21.69 7.30
CA SER A 164 -6.17 -22.27 8.62
C SER A 164 -5.19 -21.75 9.66
N ASN A 165 -5.52 -21.90 10.94
CA ASN A 165 -4.56 -21.67 12.01
C ASN A 165 -4.57 -22.82 13.04
N PRO A 166 -3.40 -23.19 13.60
CA PRO A 166 -3.33 -24.07 14.75
C PRO A 166 -4.04 -23.46 15.97
N SER A 167 -4.50 -24.30 16.89
CA SER A 167 -5.18 -23.91 18.14
C SER A 167 -4.36 -23.02 19.05
N ALA A 168 -3.03 -23.17 19.01
CA ALA A 168 -2.09 -22.35 19.75
C ALA A 168 -1.97 -20.91 19.21
N THR A 169 -2.55 -20.61 18.05
CA THR A 169 -2.45 -19.28 17.43
C THR A 169 -3.28 -18.27 18.18
N VAL A 170 -2.66 -17.14 18.53
CA VAL A 170 -3.29 -16.04 19.26
C VAL A 170 -3.78 -14.98 18.27
N ILE A 171 -4.97 -15.13 17.71
CA ILE A 171 -5.61 -14.07 16.91
C ILE A 171 -6.35 -13.13 17.86
N ALA A 172 -5.85 -11.91 18.02
CA ALA A 172 -6.40 -10.93 18.95
C ALA A 172 -7.36 -9.93 18.29
N HIS A 173 -7.18 -9.66 17.00
CA HIS A 173 -7.95 -8.65 16.27
C HIS A 173 -8.27 -9.16 14.87
N LEU A 174 -9.55 -9.19 14.50
CA LEU A 174 -10.03 -9.51 13.16
C LEU A 174 -11.03 -8.44 12.71
N GLU A 175 -10.61 -7.55 11.79
CA GLU A 175 -11.40 -6.39 11.38
C GLU A 175 -11.47 -6.27 9.88
N SER A 176 -12.66 -6.02 9.32
CA SER A 176 -12.84 -5.76 7.88
C SER A 176 -12.32 -6.87 6.96
N CYS A 177 -12.19 -8.10 7.46
CA CYS A 177 -11.56 -9.20 6.73
C CYS A 177 -12.57 -10.02 5.93
N HIS A 178 -12.13 -10.56 4.80
CA HIS A 178 -12.86 -11.53 4.03
C HIS A 178 -12.40 -12.96 4.38
N LEU A 179 -13.36 -13.83 4.68
CA LEU A 179 -13.17 -15.24 4.99
C LEU A 179 -13.83 -16.09 3.88
N GLY A 180 -13.01 -16.63 3.00
CA GLY A 180 -13.46 -17.45 1.87
C GLY A 180 -14.01 -18.81 2.30
N ASN A 181 -14.75 -19.46 1.41
CA ASN A 181 -15.48 -20.73 1.63
C ASN A 181 -14.66 -21.95 2.13
N THR A 182 -13.35 -21.85 2.20
CA THR A 182 -12.42 -22.91 2.65
C THR A 182 -11.56 -22.47 3.84
N THR A 183 -11.81 -21.28 4.36
CA THR A 183 -11.07 -20.73 5.50
C THR A 183 -11.62 -21.30 6.80
N ASN A 184 -10.73 -21.83 7.64
CA ASN A 184 -11.04 -22.40 8.95
C ASN A 184 -10.17 -21.75 10.03
N LEU A 185 -10.73 -20.79 10.77
CA LEU A 185 -9.98 -20.12 11.84
C LEU A 185 -10.39 -20.60 13.21
N GLN A 186 -9.41 -20.77 14.09
CA GLN A 186 -9.60 -21.02 15.51
C GLN A 186 -9.27 -19.76 16.31
N LEU A 187 -10.25 -19.27 17.05
CA LEU A 187 -10.21 -18.07 17.87
C LEU A 187 -10.49 -18.44 19.34
N ASN A 188 -9.96 -17.65 20.27
CA ASN A 188 -10.17 -17.86 21.71
C ASN A 188 -10.53 -16.52 22.38
N THR A 189 -11.62 -16.47 23.15
CA THR A 189 -12.12 -15.21 23.72
C THR A 189 -11.26 -14.58 24.82
N PRO A 190 -10.36 -15.28 25.54
CA PRO A 190 -9.42 -14.59 26.42
C PRO A 190 -8.43 -13.70 25.67
N THR A 191 -8.18 -13.98 24.39
CA THR A 191 -7.19 -13.26 23.58
C THR A 191 -7.80 -12.45 22.44
N LEU A 192 -8.98 -12.84 21.97
CA LEU A 192 -9.77 -12.09 20.97
C LEU A 192 -10.36 -10.83 21.61
N THR A 193 -9.79 -9.69 21.27
CA THR A 193 -10.21 -8.36 21.77
C THR A 193 -11.14 -7.63 20.79
N TYR A 194 -11.07 -7.98 19.49
CA TYR A 194 -11.94 -7.38 18.48
C TYR A 194 -12.19 -8.34 17.32
N PHE A 195 -13.46 -8.54 16.96
CA PHE A 195 -13.87 -9.27 15.77
C PHE A 195 -15.10 -8.58 15.20
N ASP A 196 -14.99 -7.89 14.07
CA ASP A 196 -16.14 -7.20 13.46
C ASP A 196 -15.92 -6.81 11.99
N TYR A 197 -16.98 -6.39 11.31
CA TYR A 197 -16.99 -5.96 9.90
C TYR A 197 -16.43 -7.03 8.95
N CYS A 198 -16.51 -8.32 9.28
CA CYS A 198 -15.94 -9.37 8.46
C CYS A 198 -16.99 -10.02 7.56
N ASN A 199 -16.59 -10.35 6.33
CA ASN A 199 -17.39 -11.18 5.43
C ASN A 199 -17.09 -12.66 5.65
N GLN A 200 -18.12 -13.48 5.79
CA GLN A 200 -18.00 -14.94 5.81
C GLN A 200 -18.74 -15.54 4.62
N GLU A 201 -18.02 -16.19 3.72
CA GLU A 201 -18.65 -17.00 2.68
C GLU A 201 -19.20 -18.30 3.25
N ALA A 202 -20.24 -18.83 2.59
CA ALA A 202 -20.75 -20.17 2.87
C ALA A 202 -19.62 -21.20 2.72
N GLY A 203 -19.37 -21.98 3.78
CA GLY A 203 -18.29 -22.95 3.85
C GLY A 203 -17.11 -22.51 4.71
N SER A 204 -16.95 -21.21 4.98
CA SER A 204 -16.00 -20.75 6.00
C SER A 204 -16.42 -21.25 7.38
N VAL A 205 -15.43 -21.57 8.22
CA VAL A 205 -15.63 -22.08 9.58
C VAL A 205 -14.84 -21.20 10.55
N ILE A 206 -15.55 -20.59 11.50
CA ILE A 206 -14.92 -19.88 12.61
C ILE A 206 -15.19 -20.66 13.89
N GLN A 207 -14.14 -21.18 14.50
CA GLN A 207 -14.21 -21.86 15.78
C GLN A 207 -13.87 -20.88 16.89
N ILE A 208 -14.80 -20.61 17.81
CA ILE A 208 -14.55 -19.76 18.97
C ILE A 208 -14.67 -20.63 20.23
N ASN A 209 -13.58 -20.74 20.99
CA ASN A 209 -13.48 -21.62 22.16
C ASN A 209 -13.93 -23.06 21.86
N GLY A 210 -13.54 -23.58 20.68
CA GLY A 210 -13.87 -24.92 20.21
C GLY A 210 -15.26 -25.11 19.59
N THR A 211 -16.15 -24.11 19.67
CA THR A 211 -17.49 -24.15 19.03
C THR A 211 -17.43 -23.58 17.62
N SER A 212 -17.99 -24.28 16.64
CA SER A 212 -17.96 -23.87 15.23
C SER A 212 -19.15 -22.98 14.83
N TYR A 213 -18.86 -21.93 14.09
CA TYR A 213 -19.82 -20.98 13.53
C TYR A 213 -19.56 -20.81 12.03
N ASN A 214 -20.58 -21.03 11.21
CA ASN A 214 -20.46 -21.04 9.75
C ASN A 214 -21.19 -19.87 9.07
N THR A 215 -21.73 -18.93 9.87
CA THR A 215 -22.39 -17.73 9.37
C THR A 215 -22.12 -16.55 10.30
N PRO A 216 -22.09 -15.30 9.78
CA PRO A 216 -21.96 -14.10 10.59
C PRO A 216 -23.07 -13.98 11.63
N THR A 217 -24.29 -14.34 11.25
CA THR A 217 -25.47 -14.31 12.13
C THR A 217 -25.31 -15.24 13.32
N ALA A 218 -24.75 -16.45 13.12
CA ALA A 218 -24.51 -17.40 14.20
C ALA A 218 -23.44 -16.89 15.17
N VAL A 219 -22.34 -16.28 14.67
CA VAL A 219 -21.34 -15.65 15.53
C VAL A 219 -21.96 -14.52 16.33
N THR A 220 -22.70 -13.62 15.67
CA THR A 220 -23.35 -12.46 16.31
C THR A 220 -24.33 -12.91 17.40
N ALA A 221 -25.08 -13.98 17.17
CA ALA A 221 -26.02 -14.52 18.15
C ALA A 221 -25.31 -15.07 19.41
N ALA A 222 -24.19 -15.76 19.24
CA ALA A 222 -23.42 -16.32 20.36
C ALA A 222 -22.54 -15.29 21.06
N PHE A 223 -22.09 -14.28 20.32
CA PHE A 223 -21.17 -13.26 20.79
C PHE A 223 -21.64 -11.88 20.33
N PRO A 224 -22.71 -11.29 20.89
CA PRO A 224 -23.30 -10.05 20.38
C PRO A 224 -22.39 -8.82 20.44
N ALA A 225 -21.33 -8.85 21.27
CA ALA A 225 -20.29 -7.82 21.30
C ALA A 225 -19.22 -8.01 20.21
N PHE A 226 -19.18 -9.19 19.57
CA PHE A 226 -18.34 -9.52 18.43
C PHE A 226 -19.22 -9.64 17.16
N GLN A 227 -18.76 -9.06 16.06
CA GLN A 227 -19.34 -9.20 14.73
C GLN A 227 -20.73 -8.56 14.51
N GLN A 228 -21.00 -7.42 15.16
CA GLN A 228 -22.23 -6.63 14.98
C GLN A 228 -22.52 -6.27 13.51
N PHE A 229 -21.48 -6.04 12.71
CA PHE A 229 -21.58 -5.66 11.29
C PHE A 229 -21.02 -6.74 10.37
N GLY A 230 -21.06 -8.00 10.78
CA GLY A 230 -20.72 -9.13 9.93
C GLY A 230 -21.64 -9.25 8.73
N VAL A 231 -21.06 -9.60 7.58
CA VAL A 231 -21.80 -9.80 6.33
C VAL A 231 -21.53 -11.20 5.77
N GLY A 232 -22.53 -11.77 5.10
CA GLY A 232 -22.47 -13.13 4.55
C GLY A 232 -22.89 -13.12 3.10
N VAL A 233 -22.13 -12.41 2.27
CA VAL A 233 -22.46 -12.18 0.86
C VAL A 233 -21.34 -12.68 -0.05
N ASP A 234 -21.70 -13.00 -1.29
CA ASP A 234 -20.73 -13.23 -2.36
C ASP A 234 -19.93 -11.93 -2.58
N PRO A 235 -18.58 -11.97 -2.43
CA PRO A 235 -17.73 -10.82 -2.70
C PRO A 235 -17.79 -10.31 -4.14
N LYS A 236 -18.18 -11.16 -5.09
CA LYS A 236 -18.06 -10.91 -6.54
C LYS A 236 -16.63 -10.49 -6.90
N PHE A 237 -15.66 -11.35 -6.57
CA PHE A 237 -14.28 -11.14 -7.01
C PHE A 237 -14.17 -11.27 -8.53
N ASN A 238 -13.34 -10.45 -9.17
CA ASN A 238 -13.25 -10.44 -10.64
C ASN A 238 -12.66 -11.74 -11.22
N ARG A 239 -11.55 -12.22 -10.65
CA ARG A 239 -10.87 -13.43 -11.17
C ARG A 239 -10.12 -14.19 -10.06
N PRO A 240 -10.83 -14.70 -9.04
CA PRO A 240 -10.22 -15.30 -7.85
C PRO A 240 -9.40 -16.56 -8.17
N THR A 241 -9.79 -17.34 -9.19
CA THR A 241 -9.05 -18.54 -9.64
C THR A 241 -7.66 -18.23 -10.19
N ALA A 242 -7.41 -16.98 -10.60
CA ALA A 242 -6.13 -16.49 -11.06
C ALA A 242 -5.41 -15.61 -10.02
N GLY A 243 -5.84 -15.64 -8.76
CA GLY A 243 -5.24 -14.84 -7.68
C GLY A 243 -5.70 -13.37 -7.64
N ASP A 244 -6.71 -12.98 -8.42
CA ASP A 244 -7.25 -11.62 -8.43
C ASP A 244 -8.55 -11.55 -7.60
N TYR A 245 -8.39 -11.15 -6.34
CA TYR A 245 -9.47 -10.91 -5.38
C TYR A 245 -9.82 -9.42 -5.30
N THR A 246 -9.58 -8.66 -6.38
CA THR A 246 -10.19 -7.33 -6.56
C THR A 246 -11.71 -7.46 -6.68
N LEU A 247 -12.44 -6.44 -6.27
CA LEU A 247 -13.90 -6.47 -6.25
C LEU A 247 -14.48 -6.05 -7.59
N ASP A 248 -15.58 -6.70 -7.99
CA ASP A 248 -16.43 -6.22 -9.06
C ASP A 248 -17.17 -4.92 -8.63
N PRO A 249 -17.41 -3.95 -9.53
CA PRO A 249 -18.16 -2.74 -9.20
C PRO A 249 -19.56 -2.97 -8.62
N ALA A 250 -20.20 -4.12 -8.84
CA ALA A 250 -21.49 -4.49 -8.27
C ALA A 250 -21.37 -5.27 -6.94
N SER A 251 -20.18 -5.38 -6.37
CA SER A 251 -19.97 -6.00 -5.06
C SER A 251 -20.55 -5.14 -3.93
N ALA A 252 -21.23 -5.78 -2.98
CA ALA A 252 -21.70 -5.12 -1.76
C ALA A 252 -20.55 -4.85 -0.76
N LEU A 253 -19.38 -5.48 -0.95
CA LEU A 253 -18.27 -5.41 0.00
C LEU A 253 -17.40 -4.15 -0.12
N LYS A 254 -17.60 -3.33 -1.16
CA LYS A 254 -16.78 -2.14 -1.44
C LYS A 254 -16.78 -1.09 -0.31
N THR A 255 -17.84 -1.07 0.50
CA THR A 255 -17.99 -0.13 1.63
C THR A 255 -18.51 -0.81 2.90
N ALA A 256 -18.46 -2.15 2.94
CA ALA A 256 -19.00 -2.92 4.06
C ALA A 256 -18.05 -3.00 5.25
N GLY A 257 -16.77 -2.66 5.06
CA GLY A 257 -15.74 -2.67 6.08
C GLY A 257 -15.88 -1.49 7.03
N ARG A 258 -15.16 -1.56 8.15
CA ARG A 258 -15.12 -0.49 9.14
C ARG A 258 -14.67 0.80 8.46
N ARG A 259 -15.29 1.94 8.82
CA ARG A 259 -15.05 3.24 8.18
C ARG A 259 -15.33 3.26 6.67
N LYS A 260 -16.28 2.43 6.21
CA LYS A 260 -16.66 2.29 4.79
C LYS A 260 -15.51 1.82 3.89
N THR A 261 -14.55 1.11 4.46
CA THR A 261 -13.50 0.46 3.68
C THR A 261 -14.07 -0.71 2.89
N ALA A 262 -13.39 -1.08 1.81
CA ALA A 262 -13.69 -2.34 1.13
C ALA A 262 -13.26 -3.51 2.00
N ILE A 263 -14.10 -4.55 2.11
CA ILE A 263 -13.71 -5.87 2.64
C ILE A 263 -13.17 -6.69 1.48
N GLY A 264 -11.86 -6.94 1.48
CA GLY A 264 -11.18 -7.55 0.34
C GLY A 264 -10.66 -6.50 -0.64
N ALA A 265 -10.61 -6.83 -1.93
CA ALA A 265 -10.05 -6.01 -3.02
C ALA A 265 -8.52 -6.15 -3.24
N PHE A 266 -7.95 -7.33 -3.04
CA PHE A 266 -6.51 -7.58 -3.21
C PHE A 266 -6.24 -8.46 -4.42
N ALA A 267 -5.24 -8.14 -5.22
CA ALA A 267 -4.69 -9.08 -6.20
C ALA A 267 -3.32 -9.53 -5.70
N GLU A 268 -2.88 -10.71 -6.12
CA GLU A 268 -1.44 -11.00 -6.14
C GLU A 268 -0.72 -9.86 -6.85
N ALA A 269 0.52 -9.55 -6.47
CA ALA A 269 1.28 -8.42 -7.00
C ALA A 269 1.65 -8.60 -8.48
N ILE A 270 0.65 -8.70 -9.35
CA ILE A 270 0.79 -8.56 -10.78
C ILE A 270 0.72 -7.06 -11.01
N SER A 271 1.90 -6.47 -11.27
CA SER A 271 2.03 -5.06 -11.63
C SER A 271 1.19 -4.79 -12.88
N TRP A 272 -0.03 -4.30 -12.68
CA TRP A 272 -0.79 -3.62 -13.72
C TRP A 272 -0.88 -2.15 -13.35
N GLY A 273 0.25 -1.47 -13.51
CA GLY A 273 0.24 -0.05 -13.80
C GLY A 273 0.69 0.09 -15.24
N THR A 274 -0.25 0.04 -16.19
CA THR A 274 0.01 0.68 -17.48
C THR A 274 0.18 2.16 -17.19
N SER A 275 1.31 2.74 -17.59
CA SER A 275 1.46 4.19 -17.57
C SER A 275 0.35 4.74 -18.47
N GLN A 276 -0.64 5.41 -17.88
CA GLN A 276 -1.70 6.04 -18.65
C GLN A 276 -1.15 7.37 -19.13
N ILE A 277 -0.99 7.50 -20.44
CA ILE A 277 -0.64 8.77 -21.05
C ILE A 277 -1.81 9.71 -20.80
N LEU A 278 -1.55 10.82 -20.11
CA LEU A 278 -2.52 11.89 -19.86
C LEU A 278 -2.73 12.71 -21.14
N SER A 279 -3.11 12.08 -22.25
CA SER A 279 -3.44 12.78 -23.49
C SER A 279 -4.96 12.90 -23.60
N GLY A 280 -5.50 14.01 -23.10
CA GLY A 280 -6.87 14.43 -23.43
C GLY A 280 -7.55 15.26 -22.36
N GLY A 281 -7.77 16.55 -22.64
CA GLY A 281 -9.02 17.18 -22.21
C GLY A 281 -8.96 18.56 -21.55
N GLY A 282 -7.80 19.09 -21.15
CA GLY A 282 -7.70 20.40 -20.53
C GLY A 282 -6.81 21.36 -21.29
N SER A 283 -7.33 22.54 -21.66
CA SER A 283 -6.50 23.66 -22.10
C SER A 283 -5.87 24.30 -20.87
N ILE A 284 -4.58 24.09 -20.64
CA ILE A 284 -3.82 25.08 -19.87
C ILE A 284 -3.53 26.19 -20.87
N SER A 285 -4.03 27.40 -20.61
CA SER A 285 -3.77 28.60 -21.42
C SER A 285 -2.29 28.98 -21.54
N ALA A 286 -1.40 28.20 -20.94
CA ALA A 286 0.05 28.40 -20.91
C ALA A 286 0.85 27.08 -20.84
N VAL A 287 0.31 25.93 -21.26
CA VAL A 287 1.16 24.74 -21.48
C VAL A 287 1.02 24.25 -22.90
N THR A 288 2.11 24.35 -23.64
CA THR A 288 2.23 23.81 -24.98
C THR A 288 2.80 22.41 -24.90
N ILE A 289 2.25 21.50 -25.71
CA ILE A 289 2.91 20.23 -26.01
C ILE A 289 3.88 20.54 -27.15
N ASN A 290 5.19 20.42 -26.90
CA ASN A 290 6.17 20.68 -27.96
C ASN A 290 6.14 19.57 -29.02
N ALA A 291 6.89 19.77 -30.11
CA ALA A 291 6.96 18.82 -31.22
C ALA A 291 7.43 17.40 -30.81
N SER A 292 7.97 17.24 -29.60
CA SER A 292 8.46 15.99 -29.03
C SER A 292 7.53 15.41 -27.95
N ASN A 293 6.30 15.93 -27.82
CA ASN A 293 5.29 15.50 -26.82
C ASN A 293 5.64 15.79 -25.35
N PHE A 294 6.52 16.76 -25.07
CA PHE A 294 6.75 17.22 -23.69
C PHE A 294 5.85 18.40 -23.34
N PHE A 295 5.42 18.49 -22.08
CA PHE A 295 4.73 19.65 -21.53
C PHE A 295 5.75 20.78 -21.27
N GLU A 296 5.57 21.93 -21.91
CA GLU A 296 6.37 23.14 -21.68
C GLU A 296 5.55 24.20 -20.95
N LEU A 297 6.09 24.72 -19.84
CA LEU A 297 5.62 25.96 -19.21
C LEU A 297 6.47 27.11 -19.76
N PRO A 298 5.88 28.16 -20.38
CA PRO A 298 6.59 29.36 -20.79
C PRO A 298 7.27 30.06 -19.59
N VAL A 299 8.01 31.12 -19.83
CA VAL A 299 8.51 31.98 -18.75
C VAL A 299 7.36 32.82 -18.18
N GLY A 300 7.09 32.79 -16.87
CA GLY A 300 6.05 33.63 -16.24
C GLY A 300 5.37 33.02 -15.01
N ILE A 301 4.42 33.75 -14.42
CA ILE A 301 3.50 33.22 -13.39
C ILE A 301 2.39 32.45 -14.12
N HIS A 302 2.32 31.14 -13.88
CA HIS A 302 1.32 30.28 -14.51
C HIS A 302 0.29 29.83 -13.49
N THR A 303 -0.96 30.20 -13.75
CA THR A 303 -2.15 29.60 -13.12
C THR A 303 -2.85 28.73 -14.13
N GLY A 304 -3.30 27.54 -13.74
CA GLY A 304 -4.00 26.66 -14.66
C GLY A 304 -4.45 25.36 -14.04
N ILE A 305 -5.35 24.66 -14.71
CA ILE A 305 -5.89 23.37 -14.27
C ILE A 305 -5.69 22.35 -15.38
N ILE A 306 -5.11 21.20 -15.05
CA ILE A 306 -5.11 20.00 -15.88
C ILE A 306 -6.09 19.03 -15.27
N GLU A 307 -7.08 18.59 -16.04
CA GLU A 307 -7.84 17.39 -15.70
C GLU A 307 -7.40 16.26 -16.61
N THR A 308 -7.19 15.09 -16.02
CA THR A 308 -6.89 13.88 -16.80
C THR A 308 -8.16 13.35 -17.45
N PRO A 309 -8.06 12.52 -18.49
CA PRO A 309 -9.14 11.59 -18.81
C PRO A 309 -9.52 10.76 -17.58
N VAL A 310 -10.72 10.17 -17.60
CA VAL A 310 -11.08 9.14 -16.62
C VAL A 310 -10.19 7.93 -16.86
N VAL A 311 -9.45 7.54 -15.83
CA VAL A 311 -8.62 6.33 -15.83
C VAL A 311 -9.45 5.20 -15.23
N ASP A 312 -9.74 4.17 -16.04
CA ASP A 312 -10.35 2.92 -15.59
C ASP A 312 -9.26 1.89 -15.25
N LEU A 313 -9.22 1.48 -13.98
CA LEU A 313 -8.30 0.47 -13.46
C LEU A 313 -8.76 -0.96 -13.76
N GLY A 314 -9.91 -1.12 -14.43
CA GLY A 314 -10.51 -2.39 -14.81
C GLY A 314 -11.32 -3.06 -13.69
N SER A 315 -10.91 -2.89 -12.42
CA SER A 315 -11.62 -3.40 -11.25
C SER A 315 -11.47 -2.52 -10.01
N VAL A 316 -12.33 -2.73 -9.01
CA VAL A 316 -12.27 -2.02 -7.72
C VAL A 316 -11.08 -2.54 -6.90
N ARG A 317 -10.07 -1.69 -6.71
CA ARG A 317 -8.79 -2.02 -6.08
C ARG A 317 -8.21 -0.83 -5.31
N PRO A 318 -7.31 -1.04 -4.33
CA PRO A 318 -6.68 0.06 -3.60
C PRO A 318 -5.74 0.87 -4.50
N VAL A 319 -5.91 2.18 -4.50
CA VAL A 319 -4.98 3.15 -5.10
C VAL A 319 -3.95 3.50 -4.03
N ARG A 320 -2.73 2.98 -4.18
CA ARG A 320 -1.69 3.12 -3.15
C ARG A 320 -0.92 4.42 -3.27
N THR A 321 -0.43 4.74 -4.45
CA THR A 321 0.37 5.93 -4.70
C THR A 321 -0.06 6.57 -6.02
N LEU A 322 -0.10 7.90 -6.03
CA LEU A 322 -0.19 8.69 -7.26
C LEU A 322 1.19 9.24 -7.55
N ARG A 323 1.66 9.00 -8.77
CA ARG A 323 2.92 9.54 -9.28
C ARG A 323 2.72 10.06 -10.68
N LEU A 324 3.32 11.20 -10.98
CA LEU A 324 3.37 11.81 -12.30
C LEU A 324 4.81 11.63 -12.76
N TYR A 325 4.96 10.92 -13.87
CA TYR A 325 6.21 10.94 -14.61
C TYR A 325 6.12 12.07 -15.62
N ALA A 326 6.68 13.22 -15.26
CA ALA A 326 7.04 14.23 -16.23
C ALA A 326 8.50 13.99 -16.60
N ASP A 327 8.78 13.66 -17.87
CA ASP A 327 10.12 13.83 -18.40
C ASP A 327 10.36 15.35 -18.47
N GLN A 328 10.89 15.92 -17.39
CA GLN A 328 11.29 17.32 -17.36
C GLN A 328 12.61 17.45 -18.11
N VAL A 329 12.59 18.11 -19.26
CA VAL A 329 13.80 18.63 -19.89
C VAL A 329 13.91 20.09 -19.44
N PHE A 330 14.79 20.36 -18.47
CA PHE A 330 15.17 21.72 -18.14
C PHE A 330 16.24 22.17 -19.15
N ASP A 331 15.94 23.18 -19.96
CA ASP A 331 16.97 23.87 -20.73
C ASP A 331 17.73 24.81 -19.77
N GLU A 332 18.89 24.35 -19.29
CA GLU A 332 19.78 25.13 -18.42
C GLU A 332 20.29 26.42 -19.10
N ALA A 333 20.18 26.55 -20.43
CA ALA A 333 20.83 27.63 -21.16
C ALA A 333 20.07 28.97 -21.15
N THR A 334 18.75 29.00 -20.89
CA THR A 334 17.95 30.22 -21.10
C THR A 334 17.20 30.75 -19.88
N LEU A 335 17.03 30.02 -18.78
CA LEU A 335 16.17 30.48 -17.67
C LEU A 335 16.76 30.16 -16.30
N GLY A 336 17.38 31.17 -15.69
CA GLY A 336 17.87 31.15 -14.31
C GLY A 336 16.76 31.18 -13.25
N ILE A 337 15.86 30.20 -13.24
CA ILE A 337 14.98 29.96 -12.09
C ILE A 337 15.18 28.52 -11.65
N VAL A 338 16.14 28.36 -10.74
CA VAL A 338 16.26 27.19 -9.90
C VAL A 338 15.31 27.41 -8.73
N SER A 339 14.19 26.68 -8.65
CA SER A 339 13.51 26.52 -7.36
C SER A 339 14.27 25.49 -6.52
N THR A 340 15.46 25.86 -6.04
CA THR A 340 16.22 25.11 -5.02
C THR A 340 15.70 25.45 -3.64
N ASP A 341 14.40 25.33 -3.44
CA ASP A 341 13.86 25.43 -2.09
C ASP A 341 13.63 24.03 -1.51
N PRO A 342 14.63 23.45 -0.83
CA PRO A 342 14.46 22.19 -0.11
C PRO A 342 13.51 22.31 1.09
N ASN A 343 13.08 23.53 1.45
CA ASN A 343 12.25 23.80 2.62
C ASN A 343 10.78 24.10 2.28
N LEU A 344 10.36 23.97 1.01
CA LEU A 344 8.97 24.24 0.62
C LEU A 344 8.45 25.62 1.10
N ALA A 345 9.25 26.69 1.08
CA ALA A 345 8.75 28.03 1.46
C ALA A 345 7.75 28.60 0.43
N LEU A 346 7.55 27.92 -0.70
CA LEU A 346 6.42 28.08 -1.62
C LEU A 346 5.69 26.74 -1.85
N PRO A 347 5.00 26.16 -0.86
CA PRO A 347 4.30 24.88 -0.99
C PRO A 347 3.02 24.98 -1.83
N GLY A 348 2.69 26.18 -2.35
CA GLY A 348 1.39 26.47 -2.98
C GLY A 348 1.33 26.26 -4.49
N ALA A 349 2.43 26.04 -5.20
CA ALA A 349 2.44 26.14 -6.66
C ALA A 349 1.69 25.01 -7.38
N ILE A 350 1.53 23.83 -6.75
CA ILE A 350 0.84 22.67 -7.35
C ILE A 350 -0.07 22.02 -6.30
N THR A 351 -1.37 21.99 -6.56
CA THR A 351 -2.32 21.15 -5.82
C THR A 351 -2.69 19.95 -6.68
N VAL A 352 -2.65 18.75 -6.09
CA VAL A 352 -3.17 17.54 -6.74
C VAL A 352 -4.44 17.12 -6.04
N GLU A 353 -5.50 17.02 -6.81
CA GLU A 353 -6.80 16.58 -6.36
C GLU A 353 -7.21 15.33 -7.14
N MET A 354 -7.93 14.43 -6.49
CA MET A 354 -8.45 13.22 -7.11
C MET A 354 -9.94 13.10 -6.81
N ARG A 355 -10.72 12.78 -7.83
CA ARG A 355 -12.05 12.20 -7.66
C ARG A 355 -12.04 10.75 -8.13
N TYR A 356 -12.90 9.94 -7.54
CA TYR A 356 -12.90 8.50 -7.74
C TYR A 356 -14.32 7.95 -7.65
N ALA A 357 -14.59 6.88 -8.40
CA ALA A 357 -15.88 6.20 -8.44
C ALA A 357 -15.71 4.78 -8.99
N ASP A 358 -16.68 3.90 -8.73
CA ASP A 358 -16.62 2.52 -9.22
C ASP A 358 -17.06 2.36 -10.69
N THR A 359 -17.56 3.44 -11.29
CA THR A 359 -17.95 3.48 -12.70
C THR A 359 -17.50 4.80 -13.33
N ALA A 360 -17.23 4.79 -14.64
CA ALA A 360 -16.85 6.00 -15.37
C ALA A 360 -17.95 7.08 -15.31
N ALA A 361 -19.23 6.69 -15.38
CA ALA A 361 -20.35 7.62 -15.23
C ALA A 361 -20.41 8.25 -13.82
N GLY A 362 -20.05 7.49 -12.78
CA GLY A 362 -20.01 7.98 -11.40
C GLY A 362 -18.98 9.07 -11.16
N ILE A 363 -17.93 9.16 -11.97
CA ILE A 363 -16.90 10.20 -11.86
C ILE A 363 -17.48 11.60 -12.04
N ALA A 364 -18.45 11.77 -12.93
CA ALA A 364 -19.06 13.07 -13.20
C ALA A 364 -19.74 13.69 -11.97
N GLY A 365 -20.30 12.85 -11.09
CA GLY A 365 -20.92 13.27 -9.83
C GLY A 365 -19.98 13.27 -8.61
N ALA A 366 -18.76 12.77 -8.75
CA ALA A 366 -17.79 12.70 -7.67
C ALA A 366 -17.08 14.06 -7.47
N THR A 367 -16.82 14.41 -6.21
CA THR A 367 -16.11 15.64 -5.83
C THR A 367 -14.61 15.39 -5.80
N TYR A 368 -13.83 16.37 -6.29
CA TYR A 368 -12.38 16.37 -6.16
C TYR A 368 -11.97 16.53 -4.70
N GLN A 369 -11.07 15.66 -4.25
CA GLN A 369 -10.50 15.68 -2.92
C GLN A 369 -8.98 15.94 -3.03
N PRO A 370 -8.42 16.91 -2.30
CA PRO A 370 -6.98 17.12 -2.22
C PRO A 370 -6.23 15.88 -1.73
N MET A 371 -5.13 15.55 -2.41
CA MET A 371 -4.25 14.43 -2.08
C MET A 371 -2.82 14.95 -1.87
N ILE A 372 -2.10 14.38 -0.90
CA ILE A 372 -0.67 14.70 -0.74
C ILE A 372 0.13 14.02 -1.86
N TRP A 373 0.90 14.82 -2.58
CA TRP A 373 1.78 14.38 -3.65
C TRP A 373 2.84 13.37 -3.17
N ASP A 374 3.13 12.33 -3.99
CA ASP A 374 4.12 11.27 -3.71
C ASP A 374 3.94 10.51 -2.38
N LYS A 375 2.77 10.67 -1.73
CA LYS A 375 2.40 9.94 -0.53
C LYS A 375 1.32 8.90 -0.82
N VAL A 376 1.05 8.11 0.20
CA VAL A 376 -0.04 7.13 0.17
C VAL A 376 -1.36 7.85 -0.03
N VAL A 377 -2.12 7.46 -1.05
CA VAL A 377 -3.43 8.03 -1.31
C VAL A 377 -4.43 7.45 -0.33
N SER A 378 -5.05 8.31 0.47
CA SER A 378 -5.96 7.88 1.52
C SER A 378 -7.05 8.90 1.77
N HIS A 379 -8.13 8.41 2.38
CA HIS A 379 -9.20 9.23 2.92
C HIS A 379 -9.46 8.88 4.39
N ASP A 380 -10.12 9.77 5.12
CA ASP A 380 -10.61 9.45 6.46
C ASP A 380 -12.06 8.94 6.44
N TYR A 381 -12.64 8.69 7.61
CA TYR A 381 -14.03 8.21 7.73
C TYR A 381 -15.09 9.22 7.25
N LYS A 382 -14.73 10.50 7.12
CA LYS A 382 -15.56 11.56 6.54
C LYS A 382 -15.35 11.69 5.03
N LEU A 383 -14.55 10.79 4.44
CA LEU A 383 -14.11 10.81 3.05
C LEU A 383 -13.23 12.02 2.71
N ALA A 384 -12.64 12.66 3.72
CA ALA A 384 -11.69 13.74 3.50
C ALA A 384 -10.38 13.16 2.94
N GLY A 385 -9.87 13.71 1.84
CA GLY A 385 -8.59 13.28 1.26
C GLY A 385 -7.41 13.66 2.16
N ASN A 386 -6.31 12.92 2.09
CA ASN A 386 -5.15 13.17 2.96
C ASN A 386 -4.45 14.51 2.75
N GLY A 387 -4.75 15.23 1.66
CA GLY A 387 -4.31 16.62 1.45
C GLY A 387 -5.21 17.66 2.10
N GLN A 388 -6.30 17.27 2.75
CA GLN A 388 -7.23 18.21 3.41
C GLN A 388 -6.87 18.47 4.87
N LEU A 389 -7.10 19.71 5.30
CA LEU A 389 -7.02 20.14 6.69
C LEU A 389 -7.86 19.31 7.67
N SER A 390 -9.03 18.85 7.21
CA SER A 390 -9.96 18.07 8.03
C SER A 390 -9.58 16.59 8.15
N PHE A 391 -8.50 16.15 7.51
CA PHE A 391 -8.11 14.75 7.44
C PHE A 391 -7.71 14.19 8.81
N GLY A 392 -8.47 13.21 9.29
CA GLY A 392 -8.12 12.47 10.50
C GLY A 392 -7.14 11.33 10.24
N VAL A 393 -5.85 11.51 10.56
CA VAL A 393 -4.79 10.48 10.41
C VAL A 393 -5.11 9.18 11.14
N ARG A 394 -5.71 9.24 12.35
CA ARG A 394 -6.11 8.05 13.13
C ARG A 394 -7.25 7.26 12.47
N THR A 395 -7.93 7.90 11.53
CA THR A 395 -9.07 7.36 10.80
C THR A 395 -8.78 7.07 9.34
N MET A 396 -7.51 7.18 8.92
CA MET A 396 -7.13 7.00 7.53
C MET A 396 -7.43 5.58 7.01
N SER A 397 -7.75 5.52 5.73
CA SER A 397 -7.94 4.29 4.96
C SER A 397 -7.54 4.53 3.51
N TYR A 398 -7.10 3.48 2.83
CA TYR A 398 -6.75 3.58 1.42
C TYR A 398 -8.00 3.75 0.58
N ILE A 399 -7.89 4.53 -0.48
CA ILE A 399 -8.97 4.70 -1.44
C ILE A 399 -9.04 3.44 -2.31
N THR A 400 -10.14 2.69 -2.23
CA THR A 400 -10.40 1.54 -3.10
C THR A 400 -11.44 1.95 -4.14
N THR A 401 -11.08 1.88 -5.41
CA THR A 401 -11.94 2.34 -6.50
C THR A 401 -11.58 1.67 -7.83
N ARG A 402 -12.46 1.80 -8.84
CA ARG A 402 -12.19 1.34 -10.21
C ARG A 402 -11.78 2.49 -11.12
N CYS A 403 -12.43 3.64 -11.02
CA CYS A 403 -12.17 4.78 -11.87
C CYS A 403 -11.59 5.92 -11.04
N ILE A 404 -10.59 6.60 -11.58
CA ILE A 404 -10.06 7.84 -11.00
C ILE A 404 -9.99 8.93 -12.07
N GLN A 405 -10.05 10.17 -11.62
CA GLN A 405 -9.68 11.32 -12.44
C GLN A 405 -8.90 12.29 -11.57
N LEU A 406 -7.75 12.73 -12.09
CA LEU A 406 -6.89 13.67 -11.39
C LEU A 406 -7.12 15.07 -11.91
N ARG A 407 -6.95 16.02 -11.01
CA ARG A 407 -6.88 17.44 -11.31
C ARG A 407 -5.58 17.98 -10.72
N ILE A 408 -4.77 18.59 -11.57
CA ILE A 408 -3.52 19.24 -11.17
C ILE A 408 -3.74 20.74 -11.36
N THR A 409 -3.67 21.49 -10.26
CA THR A 409 -3.88 22.93 -10.26
C THR A 409 -2.54 23.62 -10.03
N LEU A 410 -2.08 24.38 -11.02
CA LEU A 410 -0.95 25.29 -10.89
C LEU A 410 -1.46 26.61 -10.29
N ARG A 411 -0.87 27.07 -9.17
CA ARG A 411 -1.26 28.32 -8.51
C ARG A 411 -0.14 29.36 -8.61
N GLY A 412 -0.55 30.62 -8.75
CA GLY A 412 0.35 31.76 -8.73
C GLY A 412 0.85 32.10 -7.33
N ALA A 413 1.93 32.87 -7.25
CA ALA A 413 2.44 33.37 -5.98
C ALA A 413 1.36 34.24 -5.27
N GLY A 414 0.96 33.86 -4.05
CA GLY A 414 0.00 34.60 -3.23
C GLY A 414 -1.40 34.01 -3.09
N ASP A 415 -1.69 32.87 -3.73
CA ASP A 415 -2.96 32.14 -3.53
C ASP A 415 -2.96 31.45 -2.15
N PRO A 416 -3.95 31.72 -1.26
CA PRO A 416 -3.97 31.14 0.08
C PRO A 416 -3.93 29.60 0.03
N VAL A 417 -2.90 29.04 0.67
CA VAL A 417 -2.63 27.60 0.72
C VAL A 417 -3.72 26.90 1.55
N LEU A 418 -4.21 25.75 1.07
CA LEU A 418 -4.85 24.75 1.92
C LEU A 418 -3.75 24.08 2.76
N LEU A 419 -3.37 24.71 3.87
CA LEU A 419 -2.24 24.30 4.70
C LEU A 419 -2.55 23.02 5.48
N ALA A 420 -2.07 21.87 5.04
CA ALA A 420 -1.91 20.71 5.92
C ALA A 420 -0.52 20.08 5.74
N GLN A 421 0.54 20.90 5.64
CA GLN A 421 1.87 20.37 5.32
C GLN A 421 2.89 20.37 6.47
N GLU A 422 2.62 20.95 7.65
CA GLU A 422 3.63 20.95 8.73
C GLU A 422 3.16 20.50 10.12
N ASN A 423 1.85 20.38 10.41
CA ASN A 423 1.43 20.02 11.77
C ASN A 423 1.23 18.51 12.04
N ASN A 424 1.43 17.62 11.07
CA ASN A 424 1.23 16.18 11.27
C ASN A 424 2.52 15.34 11.30
N ASP A 425 3.68 15.87 10.90
CA ASP A 425 4.96 15.21 11.19
C ASP A 425 5.36 15.33 12.67
N LEU A 426 4.80 16.32 13.39
CA LEU A 426 4.91 16.41 14.85
C LEU A 426 3.96 15.45 15.58
N LEU A 427 2.78 15.13 15.03
CA LEU A 427 1.83 14.19 15.66
C LEU A 427 2.11 12.71 15.35
N LEU A 428 3.05 12.41 14.45
CA LEU A 428 3.66 11.08 14.33
C LEU A 428 4.95 10.92 15.16
N GLN A 429 5.41 11.97 15.83
CA GLN A 429 6.52 11.95 16.79
C GLN A 429 6.09 12.10 18.27
N GLU A 430 4.80 12.38 18.55
CA GLU A 430 4.34 12.72 19.91
C GLU A 430 3.77 11.58 20.77
N ASP A 431 3.93 10.30 20.40
CA ASP A 431 3.56 9.16 21.27
C ASP A 431 4.77 8.46 21.95
N GLU A 432 5.98 9.05 21.92
CA GLU A 432 7.16 8.53 22.65
C GLU A 432 7.87 9.54 23.57
N ARG A 433 7.19 10.60 24.02
CA ARG A 433 7.74 11.44 25.10
C ARG A 433 6.89 11.37 26.36
N GLN A 434 7.61 11.07 27.46
CA GLN A 434 7.27 11.00 28.89
C GLN A 434 7.22 9.52 29.33
N ILE A 435 8.14 8.98 30.15
CA ILE A 435 8.81 9.54 31.34
C ILE A 435 10.16 8.81 31.53
N GLN A 436 11.23 9.54 31.81
CA GLN A 436 12.23 9.07 32.78
C GLN A 436 12.38 10.18 33.83
N VAL A 437 12.39 9.78 35.10
CA VAL A 437 12.79 10.63 36.23
C VAL A 437 14.22 11.10 36.03
#